data_AF-A0A4R1JYA0-F1
#
_entry.id   AF-A0A4R1JYA0-F1
#
_cell.length_a   1.000
_cell.length_b   1.000
_cell.length_c   1.000
_cell.angle_alpha   90.00
_cell.angle_beta   90.00
_cell.angle_gamma   90.00
#
_symmetry.space_group_name_H-M   'P 1'
#
loop_
_entity.id
_entity.type
_entity.pdbx_description
1 polymer ?
#
loop_
_entity_poly.entity_id
_entity_poly.type
_entity_poly.pdbx_seq_one_letter_code
_entity_poly.pdbx_strand_id
1 'polypeptide(L)'
;MFQKLILIVSLYFSVQIQSQNIVEDEGTIDNSISAQLYTKCFENLNQGSEFLEKNPKWKEIKLCSLMYCMELLRYEDKEIQQMGEARLIGIATRLYYEETPVILTMGMDSYLEAEKRNQNLDDDDHIVYISYGECINPRYLTQAAEIVNKQTMTLIHQNKSN
;
A
#
# COMPACT_ATOMS: atom_id res chain seq x y z
N MET A 1 -31.34 42.85 26.53
CA MET A 1 -30.32 41.79 26.60
C MET A 1 -30.55 40.66 25.59
N PHE A 2 -31.80 40.30 25.27
CA PHE A 2 -32.13 39.26 24.28
C PHE A 2 -31.61 39.50 22.86
N GLN A 3 -31.59 40.74 22.36
CA GLN A 3 -31.09 41.06 21.01
C GLN A 3 -29.61 40.74 20.80
N LYS A 4 -28.77 40.90 21.85
CA LYS A 4 -27.34 40.59 21.77
C LYS A 4 -27.07 39.07 21.78
N LEU A 5 -27.95 38.29 22.42
CA LEU A 5 -27.89 36.83 22.45
C LEU A 5 -28.24 36.23 21.08
N ILE A 6 -29.20 36.80 20.36
CA ILE A 6 -29.59 36.34 19.01
C ILE A 6 -28.44 36.52 18.01
N LEU A 7 -27.72 37.64 18.08
CA LEU A 7 -26.56 37.90 17.22
C LEU A 7 -25.40 36.93 17.45
N ILE A 8 -25.16 36.54 18.71
CA ILE A 8 -24.10 35.57 19.05
C ILE A 8 -24.49 34.17 18.56
N VAL A 9 -25.75 33.76 18.71
CA VAL A 9 -26.23 32.46 18.21
C VAL A 9 -26.20 32.41 16.68
N SER A 10 -26.54 33.50 15.99
CA SER A 10 -26.48 33.57 14.51
C SER A 10 -25.06 33.46 13.97
N LEU A 11 -24.04 33.93 14.71
CA LEU A 11 -22.64 33.88 14.29
C LEU A 11 -22.04 32.47 14.41
N TYR A 12 -22.55 31.64 15.34
CA TYR A 12 -22.13 30.25 15.51
C TYR A 12 -22.61 29.33 14.37
N PHE A 13 -23.75 29.63 13.74
CA PHE A 13 -24.23 28.85 12.59
C PHE A 13 -23.43 29.10 11.31
N SER A 14 -22.77 30.25 11.17
CA SER A 14 -21.91 30.58 10.02
C SER A 14 -20.52 29.94 10.04
N VAL A 15 -20.13 29.24 11.12
CA VAL A 15 -18.83 28.55 11.21
C VAL A 15 -18.95 27.04 10.95
N GLN A 16 -20.07 26.57 10.37
CA GLN A 16 -20.06 25.29 9.68
C GLN A 16 -19.25 25.43 8.38
N ILE A 17 -17.93 25.50 8.55
CA ILE A 17 -16.97 25.22 7.48
C ILE A 17 -17.34 23.81 7.00
N GLN A 18 -17.89 23.72 5.79
CA GLN A 18 -17.98 22.47 5.05
C GLN A 18 -16.55 22.02 4.78
N SER A 19 -15.97 21.31 5.75
CA SER A 19 -14.83 20.46 5.48
C SER A 19 -15.35 19.28 4.66
N GLN A 20 -14.68 19.05 3.54
CA GLN A 20 -14.93 18.03 2.53
C GLN A 20 -16.14 18.35 1.64
N ASN A 21 -15.84 18.94 0.48
CA ASN A 21 -16.46 18.44 -0.74
C ASN A 21 -16.10 16.96 -0.80
N ILE A 22 -16.94 16.12 -0.18
CA ILE A 22 -17.10 14.76 -0.64
C ILE A 22 -17.75 14.96 -2.00
N VAL A 23 -16.91 15.16 -3.02
CA VAL A 23 -17.23 14.56 -4.30
C VAL A 23 -17.38 13.11 -3.90
N GLU A 24 -18.63 12.66 -3.80
CA GLU A 24 -18.94 11.24 -3.86
C GLU A 24 -18.36 10.84 -5.22
N ASP A 25 -17.09 10.46 -5.21
CA ASP A 25 -16.44 9.85 -6.34
C ASP A 25 -17.17 8.52 -6.47
N GLU A 26 -18.19 8.51 -7.33
CA GLU A 26 -19.01 7.36 -7.64
C GLU A 26 -18.09 6.22 -8.10
N GLY A 27 -17.57 5.44 -7.16
CA GLY A 27 -16.86 4.19 -7.40
C GLY A 27 -15.86 4.24 -8.56
N THR A 28 -15.07 5.31 -8.68
CA THR A 28 -14.07 5.40 -9.73
C THR A 28 -12.99 4.37 -9.42
N ILE A 29 -13.06 3.25 -10.13
CA ILE A 29 -12.05 2.20 -10.03
C ILE A 29 -10.72 2.84 -10.43
N ASP A 30 -9.83 3.03 -9.45
CA ASP A 30 -8.48 3.48 -9.71
C ASP A 30 -7.77 2.43 -10.57
N ASN A 31 -7.59 2.78 -11.85
CA ASN A 31 -6.93 1.95 -12.84
C ASN A 31 -5.45 2.34 -13.01
N SER A 32 -4.88 3.11 -12.09
CA SER A 32 -3.45 3.42 -12.10
C SER A 32 -2.60 2.15 -12.03
N ILE A 33 -1.38 2.21 -12.59
CA ILE A 33 -0.42 1.11 -12.48
C ILE A 33 -0.15 0.77 -11.00
N SER A 34 -0.14 1.78 -10.13
CA SER A 34 0.02 1.61 -8.69
C SER A 34 -1.11 0.78 -8.09
N ALA A 35 -2.38 1.11 -8.35
CA ALA A 35 -3.53 0.35 -7.85
C ALA A 35 -3.57 -1.08 -8.40
N GLN A 36 -3.25 -1.24 -9.69
CA GLN A 36 -3.18 -2.55 -10.33
C GLN A 36 -2.11 -3.43 -9.66
N LEU A 37 -0.89 -2.93 -9.47
CA LEU A 37 0.19 -3.71 -8.84
C LEU A 37 -0.03 -3.95 -7.34
N TYR A 38 -0.62 -2.99 -6.63
CA TYR A 38 -0.94 -3.12 -5.20
C TYR A 38 -1.94 -4.24 -4.92
N THR A 39 -2.91 -4.42 -5.83
CA THR A 39 -4.00 -5.40 -5.72
C THR A 39 -3.79 -6.68 -6.53
N LYS A 40 -2.79 -6.72 -7.43
CA LYS A 40 -2.46 -7.89 -8.28
C LYS A 40 -2.27 -9.15 -7.45
N CYS A 41 -2.98 -10.21 -7.82
CA CYS A 41 -2.91 -11.51 -7.18
C CYS A 41 -1.90 -12.42 -7.89
N PHE A 42 -0.84 -12.81 -7.18
CA PHE A 42 0.16 -13.76 -7.62
C PHE A 42 -0.20 -15.16 -7.09
N GLU A 43 -0.98 -15.92 -7.87
CA GLU A 43 -1.53 -17.22 -7.42
C GLU A 43 -0.45 -18.29 -7.16
N ASN A 44 0.66 -18.25 -7.89
CA ASN A 44 1.73 -19.26 -7.83
C ASN A 44 2.91 -18.81 -6.94
N LEU A 45 2.62 -18.28 -5.75
CA LEU A 45 3.63 -17.95 -4.74
C LEU A 45 3.99 -19.20 -3.93
N ASN A 46 5.20 -19.70 -4.13
CA ASN A 46 5.74 -20.84 -3.36
C ASN A 46 6.13 -20.43 -1.93
N GLN A 47 6.45 -19.16 -1.71
CA GLN A 47 6.85 -18.63 -0.40
C GLN A 47 5.69 -18.69 0.59
N GLY A 48 5.93 -19.25 1.79
CA GLY A 48 4.89 -19.45 2.81
C GLY A 48 3.89 -20.58 2.52
N SER A 49 4.14 -21.44 1.53
CA SER A 49 3.31 -22.60 1.20
C SER A 49 3.15 -23.59 2.36
N GLU A 50 4.24 -23.85 3.09
CA GLU A 50 4.23 -24.76 4.26
C GLU A 50 3.17 -24.35 5.31
N PHE A 51 3.05 -23.05 5.58
CA PHE A 51 2.03 -22.55 6.51
C PHE A 51 0.61 -22.80 6.00
N LEU A 52 0.35 -22.59 4.71
CA LEU A 52 -0.96 -22.83 4.10
C LEU A 52 -1.33 -24.31 4.07
N GLU A 53 -0.34 -25.20 3.89
CA GLU A 53 -0.56 -26.65 3.97
C GLU A 53 -0.95 -27.08 5.38
N LYS A 54 -0.27 -26.55 6.41
CA LYS A 54 -0.60 -26.81 7.82
C LYS A 54 -1.92 -26.16 8.24
N ASN A 55 -2.28 -25.03 7.64
CA ASN A 55 -3.46 -24.24 8.02
C ASN A 55 -4.41 -24.01 6.83
N PRO A 56 -5.15 -25.03 6.35
CA PRO A 56 -5.96 -24.95 5.13
C PRO A 56 -7.01 -23.83 5.11
N LYS A 57 -7.50 -23.39 6.28
CA LYS A 57 -8.46 -22.28 6.40
C LYS A 57 -7.94 -20.98 5.79
N TRP A 58 -6.62 -20.81 5.72
CA TRP A 58 -6.00 -19.63 5.11
C TRP A 58 -5.93 -19.70 3.59
N LYS A 59 -6.16 -20.88 2.97
CA LYS A 59 -6.19 -21.02 1.50
C LYS A 59 -7.40 -20.32 0.87
N GLU A 60 -8.48 -20.14 1.62
CA GLU A 60 -9.68 -19.45 1.16
C GLU A 60 -9.49 -17.92 1.14
N ILE A 61 -8.51 -17.43 1.91
CA ILE A 61 -8.14 -16.02 1.94
C ILE A 61 -7.14 -15.80 0.80
N LYS A 62 -7.44 -14.88 -0.13
CA LYS A 62 -6.57 -14.54 -1.27
C LYS A 62 -5.30 -13.81 -0.81
N LEU A 63 -4.39 -14.53 -0.17
CA LEU A 63 -3.09 -14.05 0.30
C LEU A 63 -2.07 -14.00 -0.82
N CYS A 64 -2.36 -13.21 -1.84
CA CYS A 64 -1.59 -13.22 -3.09
C CYS A 64 -1.24 -11.82 -3.60
N SER A 65 -1.69 -10.75 -2.94
CA SER A 65 -1.36 -9.37 -3.31
C SER A 65 -0.56 -8.67 -2.23
N LEU A 66 0.10 -7.55 -2.59
CA LEU A 66 0.77 -6.69 -1.63
C LEU A 66 -0.22 -6.27 -0.53
N MET A 67 -1.36 -5.71 -0.93
CA MET A 67 -2.42 -5.26 -0.02
C MET A 67 -2.78 -6.31 1.04
N TYR A 68 -3.09 -7.54 0.64
CA TYR A 68 -3.49 -8.58 1.60
C TYR A 68 -2.32 -9.12 2.42
N CYS A 69 -1.12 -9.23 1.84
CA CYS A 69 0.03 -9.76 2.57
C CYS A 69 0.59 -8.76 3.59
N MET A 70 0.46 -7.45 3.33
CA MET A 70 0.83 -6.40 4.30
C MET A 70 -0.03 -6.49 5.57
N GLU A 71 -1.33 -6.76 5.43
CA GLU A 71 -2.27 -6.90 6.56
C GLU A 71 -1.94 -8.10 7.48
N LEU A 72 -1.24 -9.12 6.97
CA LEU A 72 -0.82 -10.27 7.78
C LEU A 72 0.16 -9.89 8.89
N LEU A 73 0.91 -8.80 8.71
CA LEU A 73 1.86 -8.32 9.72
C LEU A 73 1.16 -7.67 10.92
N ARG A 74 -0.16 -7.42 10.84
CA ARG A 74 -0.96 -6.91 11.96
C ARG A 74 -1.20 -7.97 13.04
N TYR A 75 -1.15 -9.25 12.70
CA TYR A 75 -1.45 -10.34 13.65
C TYR A 75 -0.35 -10.47 14.70
N GLU A 76 -0.72 -10.84 15.93
CA GLU A 76 0.26 -11.12 17.00
C GLU A 76 0.94 -12.50 16.83
N ASP A 77 0.31 -13.40 16.09
CA ASP A 77 0.83 -14.73 15.80
C ASP A 77 2.04 -14.64 14.85
N LYS A 78 3.19 -15.10 15.35
CA LYS A 78 4.45 -15.05 14.61
C LYS A 78 4.46 -15.90 13.34
N GLU A 79 3.75 -17.03 13.32
CA GLU A 79 3.69 -17.86 12.10
C GLU A 79 2.92 -17.14 10.99
N ILE A 80 1.85 -16.42 11.35
CA ILE A 80 1.10 -15.59 10.40
C ILE A 80 1.98 -14.44 9.88
N GLN A 81 2.68 -13.74 10.78
CA GLN A 81 3.61 -12.67 10.39
C GLN A 81 4.68 -13.19 9.44
N GLN A 82 5.38 -14.27 9.80
CA GLN A 82 6.44 -14.87 8.98
C GLN A 82 5.94 -15.32 7.61
N MET A 83 4.72 -15.86 7.54
CA MET A 83 4.10 -16.22 6.26
C MET A 83 3.81 -14.96 5.42
N GLY A 84 3.33 -13.88 6.04
CA GLY A 84 3.16 -12.58 5.39
C GLY A 84 4.46 -12.01 4.84
N GLU A 85 5.52 -11.99 5.66
CA GLU A 85 6.87 -11.55 5.25
C GLU A 85 7.39 -12.36 4.06
N ALA A 86 7.28 -13.70 4.13
CA ALA A 86 7.72 -14.59 3.06
C ALA A 86 6.96 -14.32 1.74
N ARG A 87 5.65 -14.09 1.81
CA ARG A 87 4.85 -13.76 0.63
C ARG A 87 5.19 -12.39 0.07
N LEU A 88 5.39 -11.37 0.91
CA LEU A 88 5.83 -10.03 0.47
C LEU A 88 7.17 -10.11 -0.28
N ILE A 89 8.14 -10.87 0.24
CA ILE A 89 9.42 -11.12 -0.44
C ILE A 89 9.19 -11.82 -1.79
N GLY A 90 8.34 -12.84 -1.84
CA GLY A 90 7.99 -13.56 -3.06
C GLY A 90 7.36 -12.65 -4.12
N ILE A 91 6.43 -11.78 -3.71
CA ILE A 91 5.75 -10.81 -4.57
C ILE A 91 6.76 -9.78 -5.11
N ALA A 92 7.56 -9.16 -4.24
CA ALA A 92 8.59 -8.20 -4.66
C ALA A 92 9.58 -8.81 -5.66
N THR A 93 9.97 -10.07 -5.42
CA THR A 93 10.83 -10.82 -6.34
C THR A 93 10.16 -11.07 -7.68
N ARG A 94 8.88 -11.44 -7.68
CA ARG A 94 8.13 -11.69 -8.90
C ARG A 94 7.94 -10.41 -9.72
N LEU A 95 7.59 -9.31 -9.07
CA LEU A 95 7.46 -7.98 -9.66
C LEU A 95 8.76 -7.53 -10.35
N TYR A 96 9.90 -7.75 -9.68
CA TYR A 96 11.22 -7.48 -10.28
C TYR A 96 11.46 -8.29 -11.55
N TYR A 97 11.22 -9.61 -11.53
CA TYR A 97 11.43 -10.47 -12.70
C TYR A 97 10.39 -10.29 -13.81
N GLU A 98 9.26 -9.64 -13.51
CA GLU A 98 8.26 -9.20 -14.50
C GLU A 98 8.55 -7.78 -15.02
N GLU A 99 9.75 -7.24 -14.76
CA GLU A 99 10.21 -5.92 -15.22
C GLU A 99 9.38 -4.74 -14.68
N THR A 100 8.70 -4.94 -13.55
CA THR A 100 7.94 -3.90 -12.84
C THR A 100 8.33 -3.87 -11.36
N PRO A 101 9.59 -3.59 -10.99
CA PRO A 101 9.98 -3.48 -9.59
C PRO A 101 9.15 -2.43 -8.86
N VAL A 102 8.83 -2.65 -7.59
CA VAL A 102 7.96 -1.77 -6.81
C VAL A 102 8.69 -1.20 -5.60
N ILE A 103 8.51 0.10 -5.36
CA ILE A 103 8.87 0.80 -4.13
C ILE A 103 7.62 1.41 -3.50
N LEU A 104 7.38 1.04 -2.25
CA LEU A 104 6.30 1.53 -1.40
C LEU A 104 6.73 2.82 -0.69
N THR A 105 5.96 3.90 -0.87
CA THR A 105 6.22 5.22 -0.27
C THR A 105 5.05 5.65 0.63
N MET A 106 5.34 6.52 1.60
CA MET A 106 4.32 7.11 2.46
C MET A 106 4.65 8.57 2.75
N GLY A 107 3.63 9.33 3.16
CA GLY A 107 3.76 10.73 3.53
C GLY A 107 2.83 11.63 2.71
N MET A 108 2.78 12.90 3.11
CA MET A 108 1.70 13.85 2.74
C MET A 108 1.54 13.98 1.23
N ASP A 109 2.67 14.01 0.50
CA ASP A 109 2.68 14.15 -0.95
C ASP A 109 3.02 12.85 -1.68
N SER A 110 3.08 11.71 -0.96
CA SER A 110 3.58 10.45 -1.53
C SER A 110 2.74 9.94 -2.71
N TYR A 111 1.43 10.19 -2.71
CA TYR A 111 0.56 9.87 -3.84
C TYR A 111 0.93 10.68 -5.08
N LEU A 112 1.03 12.00 -4.95
CA LEU A 112 1.38 12.91 -6.04
C LEU A 112 2.80 12.67 -6.55
N GLU A 113 3.73 12.39 -5.64
CA GLU A 113 5.11 12.01 -6.00
C GLU A 113 5.17 10.68 -6.75
N ALA A 114 4.40 9.68 -6.31
CA ALA A 114 4.33 8.39 -6.98
C ALA A 114 3.72 8.53 -8.38
N GLU A 115 2.61 9.26 -8.52
CA GLU A 115 1.98 9.55 -9.81
C GLU A 115 2.97 10.24 -10.76
N LYS A 116 3.66 11.27 -10.28
CA LYS A 116 4.65 12.01 -11.06
C LYS A 116 5.81 11.12 -11.52
N ARG A 117 6.37 10.30 -10.62
CA ARG A 117 7.49 9.39 -10.96
C ARG A 117 7.05 8.32 -11.95
N ASN A 118 5.86 7.76 -11.77
CA ASN A 118 5.34 6.71 -12.65
C ASN A 118 4.98 7.19 -14.07
N GLN A 119 5.02 8.50 -14.36
CA GLN A 119 4.86 9.03 -15.72
C GLN A 119 6.06 8.73 -16.62
N ASN A 120 7.24 8.50 -16.04
CA ASN A 120 8.44 8.14 -16.77
C ASN A 120 9.08 6.93 -16.07
N LEU A 121 8.96 5.74 -16.66
CA LEU A 121 9.53 4.52 -16.08
C LEU A 121 10.95 4.25 -16.61
N ASP A 122 11.34 4.88 -17.71
CA ASP A 122 12.60 4.62 -18.39
C ASP A 122 13.82 5.19 -17.64
N ASP A 123 13.63 6.18 -16.76
CA ASP A 123 14.70 6.83 -15.99
C ASP A 123 15.00 6.16 -14.64
N ASP A 124 14.08 5.34 -14.12
CA ASP A 124 14.12 4.78 -12.77
C ASP A 124 14.19 3.23 -12.75
N ASP A 125 14.93 2.59 -13.66
CA ASP A 125 15.00 1.11 -13.76
C ASP A 125 13.60 0.43 -13.88
N HIS A 126 12.61 1.11 -14.46
CA HIS A 126 11.20 0.71 -14.51
C HIS A 126 10.53 0.55 -13.12
N ILE A 127 11.05 1.22 -12.10
CA ILE A 127 10.47 1.21 -10.75
C ILE A 127 9.10 1.90 -10.77
N VAL A 128 8.10 1.16 -10.29
CA VAL A 128 6.77 1.70 -9.99
C VAL A 128 6.70 2.09 -8.52
N TYR A 129 6.41 3.36 -8.26
CA TYR A 129 6.18 3.89 -6.93
C TYR A 129 4.70 3.70 -6.55
N ILE A 130 4.47 3.21 -5.33
CA ILE A 130 3.12 3.02 -4.80
C ILE A 130 3.03 3.73 -3.46
N SER A 131 2.19 4.75 -3.39
CA SER A 131 1.82 5.34 -2.10
C SER A 131 0.90 4.37 -1.35
N TYR A 132 1.30 3.96 -0.14
CA TYR A 132 0.48 3.08 0.71
C TYR A 132 -0.14 3.82 1.90
N GLY A 133 0.05 5.14 2.01
CA GLY A 133 -0.60 5.97 3.03
C GLY A 133 -0.03 7.38 3.14
N GLU A 134 -0.88 8.32 3.56
CA GLU A 134 -0.63 9.75 3.42
C GLU A 134 0.04 10.42 4.63
N CYS A 135 -0.10 9.94 5.86
CA CYS A 135 0.38 10.69 7.04
C CYS A 135 1.09 9.82 8.07
N ILE A 136 0.31 9.13 8.90
CA ILE A 136 0.81 8.24 9.94
C ILE A 136 0.26 6.86 9.62
N ASN A 137 1.16 5.92 9.36
CA ASN A 137 0.80 4.54 9.10
C ASN A 137 0.99 3.68 10.35
N PRO A 138 0.10 2.70 10.58
CA PRO A 138 0.36 1.66 11.56
C PRO A 138 1.72 1.01 11.33
N ARG A 139 2.40 0.64 12.42
CA ARG A 139 3.74 0.04 12.38
C ARG A 139 3.83 -1.15 11.42
N TYR A 140 2.81 -2.00 11.35
CA TYR A 140 2.82 -3.18 10.50
C TYR A 140 2.89 -2.83 8.99
N LEU A 141 2.23 -1.74 8.55
CA LEU A 141 2.33 -1.29 7.15
C LEU A 141 3.72 -0.77 6.83
N THR A 142 4.32 0.00 7.75
CA THR A 142 5.70 0.48 7.59
C THR A 142 6.68 -0.69 7.51
N GLN A 143 6.54 -1.69 8.38
CA GLN A 143 7.37 -2.90 8.33
C GLN A 143 7.19 -3.67 7.02
N ALA A 144 5.95 -3.79 6.53
CA ALA A 144 5.68 -4.45 5.27
C ALA A 144 6.32 -3.71 4.09
N ALA A 145 6.24 -2.38 4.07
CA ALA A 145 6.89 -1.55 3.08
C ALA A 145 8.42 -1.67 3.11
N GLU A 146 9.03 -1.70 4.30
CA GLU A 146 10.47 -1.93 4.47
C GLU A 146 10.91 -3.28 3.88
N ILE A 147 10.13 -4.35 4.09
CA ILE A 147 10.43 -5.68 3.54
C ILE A 147 10.42 -5.67 2.02
N VAL A 148 9.36 -5.13 1.41
CA VAL A 148 9.21 -5.05 -0.05
C VAL A 148 10.33 -4.20 -0.64
N ASN A 149 10.55 -2.99 -0.11
CA ASN A 149 11.55 -2.06 -0.62
C ASN A 149 12.96 -2.65 -0.49
N LYS A 150 13.27 -3.29 0.63
CA LYS A 150 14.56 -3.95 0.83
C LYS A 150 14.79 -5.07 -0.18
N GLN A 151 13.79 -5.92 -0.42
CA GLN A 151 13.92 -6.99 -1.40
C GLN A 151 14.09 -6.42 -2.82
N THR A 152 13.27 -5.46 -3.23
CA THR A 152 13.36 -4.79 -4.54
C THR A 152 14.76 -4.20 -4.74
N MET A 153 15.24 -3.39 -3.79
CA MET A 153 16.56 -2.75 -3.91
C MET A 153 17.71 -3.76 -3.91
N THR A 154 17.58 -4.86 -3.16
CA THR A 154 18.60 -5.93 -3.18
C THR A 154 18.74 -6.52 -4.58
N LEU A 155 17.63 -6.83 -5.25
CA LEU A 155 17.63 -7.40 -6.60
C LEU A 155 18.19 -6.42 -7.64
N ILE A 156 17.79 -5.14 -7.57
CA ILE A 156 18.32 -4.09 -8.46
C ILE A 156 19.84 -3.96 -8.32
N HIS A 157 20.36 -3.89 -7.09
CA HIS A 157 21.80 -3.76 -6.86
C HIS A 157 22.59 -5.00 -7.28
N GLN A 158 22.04 -6.19 -7.09
CA GLN A 158 22.66 -7.44 -7.54
C GLN A 158 22.79 -7.48 -9.07
N ASN A 159 21.78 -7.01 -9.79
CA ASN A 159 21.81 -6.98 -11.25
C ASN A 159 22.82 -5.96 -11.81
N LYS A 160 22.97 -4.80 -11.17
CA LYS A 160 23.97 -3.78 -11.54
C LYS A 160 25.43 -4.21 -11.28
N SER A 161 25.63 -5.24 -10.48
CA SER A 161 26.95 -5.76 -10.11
C SER A 161 27.43 -6.93 -11.00
N ASN A 162 26.57 -7.42 -11.91
CA ASN A 162 26.87 -8.46 -12.89
C ASN A 162 27.12 -7.84 -14.27
#